data_AF-A8I687-F1
#
_entry.id   AF-A8I687-F1
#
_cell.length_a   1.000
_cell.length_b   1.000
_cell.length_c   1.000
_cell.angle_alpha   90.00
_cell.angle_beta   90.00
_cell.angle_gamma   90.00
#
_symmetry.space_group_name_H-M   'P 1'
#
loop_
_entity.id
_entity.type
_entity.pdbx_description
1 polymer ?
#
loop_
_entity_poly.entity_id
_entity_poly.type
_entity_poly.pdbx_seq_one_letter_code
_entity_poly.pdbx_strand_id
1 'polypeptide(L)'
;MLRISHPSRLKGSIAIGLALAFCAAGTLPALADCQTDFNALRADMETKGKALQAAGKAKAGPQELCPLFRTFTTAEAKAAKYLEDNKDWCQIPPEAIKQAVENNKKTAQLRDRVCQAAANGATGASGGPAKPPPQGSLSQALGVTTGYVPGESNGRGGVFDTLTGNALSK
;
A
#
# COMPACT_ATOMS: atom_id res chain seq x y z
N MET A 1 -29.42 -41.68 -41.71
CA MET A 1 -28.66 -41.61 -42.99
C MET A 1 -27.93 -40.27 -43.03
N LEU A 2 -26.73 -40.04 -43.55
CA LEU A 2 -25.53 -40.84 -43.83
C LEU A 2 -24.54 -39.89 -44.53
N ARG A 3 -23.48 -39.43 -43.84
CA ARG A 3 -22.19 -38.86 -44.37
C ARG A 3 -22.27 -37.60 -45.27
N ILE A 4 -21.37 -36.61 -45.10
CA ILE A 4 -20.14 -36.36 -45.91
C ILE A 4 -19.58 -35.01 -45.37
N SER A 5 -18.28 -34.74 -45.14
CA SER A 5 -17.06 -35.57 -45.19
C SER A 5 -15.95 -34.99 -44.27
N HIS A 6 -14.69 -35.39 -44.49
CA HIS A 6 -13.40 -34.98 -43.89
C HIS A 6 -12.52 -34.30 -44.99
N PRO A 7 -11.19 -34.01 -44.79
CA PRO A 7 -10.47 -33.32 -43.69
C PRO A 7 -9.38 -32.34 -44.23
N SER A 8 -8.63 -31.64 -43.35
CA SER A 8 -7.14 -31.48 -43.43
C SER A 8 -6.61 -30.63 -42.26
N ARG A 9 -5.76 -31.16 -41.36
CA ARG A 9 -4.29 -31.38 -41.48
C ARG A 9 -3.46 -30.11 -41.28
N LEU A 10 -2.97 -29.91 -40.04
CA LEU A 10 -1.54 -29.68 -39.85
C LEU A 10 -1.03 -30.42 -38.61
N LYS A 11 -0.11 -31.35 -38.83
CA LYS A 11 0.74 -31.97 -37.80
C LYS A 11 1.94 -31.04 -37.62
N GLY A 12 2.38 -30.79 -36.39
CA GLY A 12 3.52 -29.89 -36.13
C GLY A 12 4.08 -30.07 -34.73
N SER A 13 4.76 -31.18 -34.47
CA SER A 13 5.42 -31.44 -33.20
C SER A 13 6.69 -30.60 -33.06
N ILE A 14 6.77 -29.75 -32.04
CA ILE A 14 8.05 -29.31 -31.47
C ILE A 14 7.96 -29.43 -29.96
N ALA A 15 8.50 -30.52 -29.43
CA ALA A 15 8.81 -30.65 -28.02
C ALA A 15 10.21 -30.02 -27.79
N ILE A 16 10.24 -28.74 -27.37
CA ILE A 16 11.45 -28.14 -26.80
C ILE A 16 11.46 -28.45 -25.31
N GLY A 17 12.54 -29.11 -24.86
CA GLY A 17 12.65 -29.63 -23.51
C GLY A 17 12.67 -28.52 -22.45
N LEU A 18 11.63 -28.47 -21.62
CA LEU A 18 11.59 -27.66 -20.41
C LEU A 18 12.39 -28.35 -19.29
N ALA A 19 13.72 -28.38 -19.41
CA ALA A 19 14.59 -29.00 -18.42
C ALA A 19 15.97 -28.32 -18.39
N LEU A 20 16.07 -27.20 -17.66
CA LEU A 20 17.32 -26.75 -17.05
C LEU A 20 17.03 -25.90 -15.80
N ALA A 21 17.16 -26.56 -14.65
CA ALA A 21 17.29 -26.05 -13.29
C ALA A 21 17.01 -24.55 -13.04
N PHE A 22 15.83 -24.25 -12.48
CA PHE A 22 15.64 -23.07 -11.64
C PHE A 22 15.28 -23.50 -10.23
N CYS A 23 15.69 -22.71 -9.23
CA CYS A 23 15.61 -23.02 -7.79
C CYS A 23 16.41 -24.26 -7.36
N ALA A 24 17.74 -24.10 -7.33
CA ALA A 24 18.50 -24.71 -6.23
C ALA A 24 17.98 -24.11 -4.91
N ALA A 25 17.05 -24.82 -4.26
CA ALA A 25 16.58 -24.50 -2.92
C ALA A 25 17.69 -24.83 -1.91
N GLY A 26 18.76 -24.04 -1.94
CA GLY A 26 19.80 -24.07 -0.92
C GLY A 26 19.20 -23.60 0.39
N THR A 27 18.87 -24.54 1.27
CA THR A 27 18.52 -24.28 2.67
C THR A 27 19.77 -23.80 3.40
N LEU A 28 20.19 -22.57 3.13
CA LEU A 28 21.12 -21.85 3.99
C LEU A 28 20.38 -21.57 5.29
N PRO A 29 20.82 -22.10 6.46
CA PRO A 29 20.11 -21.91 7.73
C PRO A 29 19.90 -20.42 8.03
N ALA A 30 20.91 -19.60 7.69
CA ALA A 30 20.87 -18.15 7.64
C ALA A 30 19.53 -17.57 7.12
N LEU A 31 19.06 -18.04 5.96
CA LEU A 31 17.87 -17.48 5.32
C LEU A 31 16.57 -17.89 6.04
N ALA A 32 16.55 -19.06 6.66
CA ALA A 32 15.42 -19.53 7.46
C ALA A 32 15.31 -18.77 8.80
N ASP A 33 16.44 -18.49 9.45
CA ASP A 33 16.51 -17.62 10.63
C ASP A 33 16.04 -16.20 10.27
N CYS A 34 16.58 -15.63 9.19
CA CYS A 34 16.20 -14.31 8.68
C CYS A 34 14.70 -14.18 8.39
N GLN A 35 14.11 -15.21 7.77
CA GLN A 35 12.67 -15.25 7.49
C GLN A 35 11.85 -15.32 8.79
N THR A 36 12.31 -16.07 9.79
CA THR A 36 11.62 -16.25 11.08
C THR A 36 11.58 -14.96 11.89
N ASP A 37 12.73 -14.31 12.06
CA ASP A 37 12.85 -13.02 12.78
C ASP A 37 12.04 -11.92 12.08
N PHE A 38 12.16 -11.83 10.75
CA PHE A 38 11.43 -10.83 9.98
C PHE A 38 9.91 -11.08 9.98
N ASN A 39 9.46 -12.33 10.01
CA ASN A 39 8.05 -12.67 10.21
C ASN A 39 7.54 -12.23 11.59
N ALA A 40 8.34 -12.38 12.65
CA ALA A 40 7.98 -11.88 13.98
C ALA A 40 7.85 -10.34 14.01
N LEU A 41 8.78 -9.63 13.35
CA LEU A 41 8.71 -8.17 13.18
C LEU A 41 7.47 -7.74 12.38
N ARG A 42 7.12 -8.48 11.31
CA ARG A 42 5.88 -8.25 10.55
C ARG A 42 4.63 -8.50 11.38
N ALA A 43 4.56 -9.58 12.15
CA ALA A 43 3.42 -9.87 13.01
C ALA A 43 3.20 -8.79 14.09
N ASP A 44 4.28 -8.23 14.63
CA ASP A 44 4.23 -7.12 15.57
C ASP A 44 3.71 -5.82 14.92
N MET A 45 4.22 -5.49 13.73
CA MET A 45 3.73 -4.37 12.92
C MET A 45 2.26 -4.56 12.53
N GLU A 46 1.85 -5.75 12.09
CA GLU A 46 0.46 -6.05 11.74
C GLU A 46 -0.48 -5.91 12.93
N THR A 47 -0.09 -6.39 14.10
CA THR A 47 -0.89 -6.30 15.33
C THR A 47 -1.16 -4.84 15.68
N LYS A 48 -0.11 -4.02 15.68
CA LYS A 48 -0.21 -2.57 15.93
C LYS A 48 -0.96 -1.82 14.83
N GLY A 49 -0.74 -2.20 13.57
CA GLY A 49 -1.45 -1.65 12.40
C GLY A 49 -2.95 -1.98 12.41
N LYS A 50 -3.34 -3.19 12.84
CA LYS A 50 -4.74 -3.58 13.04
C LYS A 50 -5.41 -2.77 14.15
N ALA A 51 -4.72 -2.53 15.28
CA ALA A 51 -5.21 -1.66 16.34
C ALA A 51 -5.41 -0.21 15.85
N LEU A 52 -4.43 0.33 15.12
CA LEU A 52 -4.51 1.66 14.51
C LEU A 52 -5.64 1.75 13.47
N GLN A 53 -5.84 0.72 12.65
CA GLN A 53 -6.94 0.65 11.68
C GLN A 53 -8.31 0.57 12.38
N ALA A 54 -8.42 -0.17 13.48
CA ALA A 54 -9.64 -0.27 14.27
C ALA A 54 -10.02 1.08 14.89
N ALA A 55 -9.05 1.77 15.52
CA ALA A 55 -9.25 3.12 16.04
C ALA A 55 -9.62 4.13 14.92
N GLY A 56 -8.95 4.05 13.77
CA GLY A 56 -9.30 4.86 12.58
C GLY A 56 -10.73 4.60 12.07
N LYS A 57 -11.16 3.34 12.01
CA LYS A 57 -12.55 2.94 11.66
C LYS A 57 -13.56 3.45 12.68
N ALA A 58 -13.22 3.44 13.97
CA ALA A 58 -14.02 4.01 15.05
C ALA A 58 -14.02 5.55 15.07
N LYS A 59 -13.25 6.20 14.18
CA LYS A 59 -13.02 7.67 14.15
C LYS A 59 -12.45 8.20 15.47
N ALA A 60 -11.60 7.40 16.11
CA ALA A 60 -10.90 7.74 17.34
C ALA A 60 -10.19 9.10 17.25
N GLY A 61 -10.19 9.83 18.36
CA GLY A 61 -9.58 11.15 18.41
C GLY A 61 -8.05 11.12 18.48
N PRO A 62 -7.37 12.27 18.25
CA PRO A 62 -5.92 12.38 18.33
C PRO A 62 -5.31 11.83 19.62
N GLN A 63 -6.01 11.97 20.76
CA GLN A 63 -5.59 11.43 22.06
C GLN A 63 -5.42 9.91 22.06
N GLU A 64 -6.31 9.19 21.38
CA GLU A 64 -6.29 7.73 21.29
C GLU A 64 -5.39 7.25 20.14
N LEU A 65 -5.37 7.99 19.02
CA LEU A 65 -4.53 7.66 17.87
C LEU A 65 -3.04 7.89 18.11
N CYS A 66 -2.64 8.93 18.86
CA CYS A 66 -1.23 9.24 19.12
C CYS A 66 -0.43 8.06 19.74
N PRO A 67 -0.86 7.42 20.85
CA PRO A 67 -0.13 6.28 21.40
C PRO A 67 -0.09 5.07 20.45
N LEU A 68 -1.15 4.82 19.67
CA LEU A 68 -1.17 3.78 18.64
C LEU A 68 -0.14 4.06 17.54
N PHE A 69 -0.09 5.29 17.01
CA PHE A 69 0.94 5.70 16.05
C PHE A 69 2.35 5.62 16.62
N ARG A 70 2.59 6.00 17.89
CA ARG A 70 3.90 5.87 18.55
C ARG A 70 4.36 4.42 18.60
N THR A 71 3.49 3.49 19.00
CA THR A 71 3.85 2.06 19.07
C THR A 71 4.07 1.46 17.68
N PHE A 72 3.23 1.78 16.69
CA PHE A 72 3.37 1.31 15.31
C PHE A 72 4.67 1.80 14.66
N THR A 73 4.97 3.10 14.76
CA THR A 73 6.23 3.69 14.24
C THR A 73 7.46 3.08 14.92
N THR A 74 7.35 2.67 16.18
CA THR A 74 8.45 1.99 16.90
C THR A 74 8.69 0.57 16.35
N ALA A 75 7.64 -0.14 15.94
CA ALA A 75 7.76 -1.47 15.34
C ALA A 75 8.35 -1.42 13.93
N GLU A 76 7.90 -0.46 13.11
CA GLU A 76 8.53 -0.16 11.81
C GLU A 76 10.02 0.18 11.94
N ALA A 77 10.40 1.00 12.94
CA ALA A 77 11.81 1.37 13.16
C ALA A 77 12.66 0.15 13.54
N LYS A 78 12.11 -0.79 14.34
CA LYS A 78 12.76 -2.08 14.61
C LYS A 78 12.92 -2.92 13.34
N ALA A 79 11.89 -2.96 12.48
CA ALA A 79 11.95 -3.70 11.22
C ALA A 79 12.97 -3.10 10.25
N ALA A 80 12.99 -1.77 10.07
CA ALA A 80 13.99 -1.09 9.25
C ALA A 80 15.42 -1.35 9.76
N LYS A 81 15.64 -1.19 11.07
CA LYS A 81 16.94 -1.48 11.69
C LYS A 81 17.36 -2.94 11.54
N TYR A 82 16.45 -3.90 11.71
CA TYR A 82 16.74 -5.31 11.47
C TYR A 82 17.21 -5.57 10.04
N LEU A 83 16.58 -4.93 9.04
CA LEU A 83 16.98 -5.05 7.65
C LEU A 83 18.36 -4.42 7.37
N GLU A 84 18.71 -3.33 8.06
CA GLU A 84 20.05 -2.71 8.00
C GLU A 84 21.12 -3.59 8.64
N ASP A 85 20.92 -3.98 9.91
CA ASP A 85 21.88 -4.73 10.72
C ASP A 85 22.20 -6.12 10.13
N ASN A 86 21.23 -6.75 9.46
CA ASN A 86 21.35 -8.12 8.93
C ASN A 86 21.49 -8.18 7.40
N LYS A 87 21.72 -7.05 6.72
CA LYS A 87 21.66 -6.95 5.25
C LYS A 87 22.53 -7.97 4.51
N ASP A 88 23.75 -8.21 4.99
CA ASP A 88 24.73 -9.08 4.32
C ASP A 88 24.49 -10.56 4.66
N TRP A 89 24.08 -10.87 5.88
CA TRP A 89 23.73 -12.23 6.32
C TRP A 89 22.47 -12.73 5.63
N CYS A 90 21.43 -11.89 5.59
CA CYS A 90 20.13 -12.21 5.00
C CYS A 90 20.05 -11.92 3.48
N GLN A 91 21.12 -11.42 2.87
CA GLN A 91 21.18 -11.02 1.44
C GLN A 91 20.03 -10.06 1.04
N ILE A 92 19.75 -9.07 1.88
CA ILE A 92 18.63 -8.13 1.71
C ILE A 92 19.00 -7.05 0.67
N PRO A 93 18.18 -6.83 -0.38
CA PRO A 93 18.41 -5.77 -1.35
C PRO A 93 18.44 -4.37 -0.70
N PRO A 94 19.40 -3.49 -1.05
CA PRO A 94 19.47 -2.11 -0.54
C PRO A 94 18.18 -1.31 -0.74
N GLU A 95 17.44 -1.58 -1.81
CA GLU A 95 16.16 -0.95 -2.13
C GLU A 95 15.09 -1.27 -1.08
N ALA A 96 15.07 -2.50 -0.54
CA ALA A 96 14.11 -2.92 0.49
C ALA A 96 14.38 -2.19 1.82
N ILE A 97 15.65 -2.03 2.18
CA ILE A 97 16.11 -1.24 3.33
C ILE A 97 15.66 0.23 3.16
N LYS A 98 16.00 0.83 2.02
CA LYS A 98 15.64 2.22 1.68
C LYS A 98 14.13 2.45 1.73
N GLN A 99 13.33 1.50 1.24
CA GLN A 99 11.86 1.55 1.33
C GLN A 99 11.37 1.45 2.79
N ALA A 100 11.93 0.56 3.60
CA ALA A 100 11.54 0.42 5.01
C ALA A 100 11.82 1.70 5.81
N VAL A 101 13.00 2.31 5.63
CA VAL A 101 13.40 3.57 6.27
C VAL A 101 12.50 4.73 5.83
N GLU A 102 12.26 4.90 4.53
CA GLU A 102 11.43 6.00 4.02
C GLU A 102 9.95 5.82 4.39
N ASN A 103 9.45 4.59 4.49
CA ASN A 103 8.11 4.31 5.02
C ASN A 103 8.02 4.67 6.50
N ASN A 104 8.98 4.24 7.32
CA ASN A 104 8.99 4.59 8.75
C ASN A 104 9.05 6.11 8.98
N LYS A 105 9.82 6.83 8.17
CA LYS A 105 9.89 8.30 8.19
C LYS A 105 8.55 8.95 7.86
N LYS A 106 7.80 8.45 6.86
CA LYS A 106 6.45 8.94 6.52
C LYS A 106 5.46 8.67 7.66
N THR A 107 5.47 7.47 8.22
CA THR A 107 4.64 7.11 9.39
C THR A 107 4.99 7.96 10.61
N ALA A 108 6.28 8.23 10.85
CA ALA A 108 6.76 9.13 11.92
C ALA A 108 6.23 10.56 11.74
N GLN A 109 6.26 11.11 10.52
CA GLN A 109 5.68 12.43 10.24
C GLN A 109 4.17 12.46 10.48
N LEU A 110 3.44 11.39 10.16
CA LEU A 110 2.00 11.29 10.45
C LEU A 110 1.73 11.17 11.95
N ARG A 111 2.48 10.31 12.67
CA ARG A 111 2.49 10.22 14.13
C ARG A 111 2.67 11.60 14.76
N ASP A 112 3.65 12.37 14.30
CA ASP A 112 3.97 13.68 14.88
C ASP A 112 2.83 14.68 14.70
N ARG A 113 2.18 14.71 13.52
CA ARG A 113 0.99 15.54 13.29
C ARG A 113 -0.19 15.14 14.18
N VAL A 114 -0.44 13.83 14.33
CA VAL A 114 -1.52 13.32 15.19
C VAL A 114 -1.25 13.59 16.67
N CYS A 115 -0.02 13.39 17.13
CA CYS A 115 0.38 13.70 18.49
C CYS A 115 0.42 15.22 18.78
N GLN A 116 0.75 16.07 17.80
CA GLN A 116 0.63 17.51 17.92
C GLN A 116 -0.84 17.95 18.06
N ALA A 117 -1.75 17.37 17.26
CA ALA A 117 -3.19 17.61 17.42
C ALA A 117 -3.70 17.19 18.81
N ALA A 118 -3.21 16.05 19.35
CA ALA A 118 -3.49 15.63 20.72
C ALA A 118 -2.96 16.63 21.76
N ALA A 119 -1.71 17.06 21.66
CA ALA A 119 -1.11 18.02 22.57
C ALA A 119 -1.85 19.37 22.59
N ASN A 120 -2.37 19.80 21.44
CA ASN A 120 -3.17 21.02 21.29
C ASN A 120 -4.62 20.88 21.78
N GLY A 121 -4.99 19.78 22.43
CA GLY A 121 -6.34 19.56 22.96
C GLY A 121 -7.41 19.34 21.90
N ALA A 122 -7.05 18.96 20.66
CA ALA A 122 -8.03 18.69 19.62
C ALA A 122 -8.87 17.45 19.99
N THR A 123 -10.07 17.67 20.50
CA THR A 123 -11.09 16.65 20.71
C THR A 123 -11.52 16.14 19.34
N GLY A 124 -11.39 14.83 19.12
CA GLY A 124 -11.41 14.28 17.78
C GLY A 124 -12.76 14.36 17.08
N ALA A 125 -12.92 15.33 16.18
CA ALA A 125 -13.67 15.17 14.93
C ALA A 125 -13.39 16.33 13.98
N SER A 126 -12.78 16.05 12.81
CA SER A 126 -12.98 16.85 11.60
C SER A 126 -14.38 16.59 11.02
N GLY A 127 -15.40 16.67 11.87
CA GLY A 127 -16.73 16.07 11.66
C GLY A 127 -17.83 16.63 12.57
N GLY A 128 -17.57 17.73 13.30
CA GLY A 128 -18.66 18.68 13.59
C GLY A 128 -19.09 19.40 12.30
N PRO A 129 -20.17 20.20 12.30
CA PRO A 129 -20.65 20.95 11.13
C PRO A 129 -19.71 22.15 10.83
N ALA A 130 -18.46 21.83 10.51
CA ALA A 130 -17.51 22.77 9.95
C ALA A 130 -17.93 23.10 8.51
N LYS A 131 -17.95 24.41 8.21
CA LYS A 131 -17.95 24.97 6.86
C LYS A 131 -17.07 24.09 5.94
N PRO A 132 -17.55 23.67 4.75
CA PRO A 132 -16.85 22.69 3.93
C PRO A 132 -15.39 23.10 3.76
N PRO A 133 -14.42 22.21 4.08
CA PRO A 133 -13.01 22.53 3.92
C PRO A 133 -12.73 22.88 2.45
N PRO A 134 -11.76 23.77 2.16
CA PRO A 134 -11.31 23.98 0.79
C PRO A 134 -10.94 22.63 0.19
N GLN A 135 -11.56 22.29 -0.94
CA GLN A 135 -11.90 20.90 -1.33
C GLN A 135 -10.71 20.02 -1.78
N GLY A 136 -9.48 20.38 -1.40
CA GLY A 136 -8.26 19.70 -1.81
C GLY A 136 -7.42 19.09 -0.69
N SER A 137 -7.60 19.45 0.58
CA SER A 137 -6.57 19.19 1.61
C SER A 137 -6.26 17.71 1.86
N LEU A 138 -7.24 16.81 1.77
CA LEU A 138 -7.03 15.36 1.94
C LEU A 138 -6.43 14.72 0.68
N SER A 139 -6.93 15.05 -0.52
CA SER A 139 -6.38 14.55 -1.79
C SER A 139 -4.94 15.02 -2.02
N GLN A 140 -4.63 16.26 -1.63
CA GLN A 140 -3.29 16.84 -1.67
C GLN A 140 -2.36 16.21 -0.64
N ALA A 141 -2.83 15.96 0.59
CA ALA A 141 -2.04 15.25 1.61
C ALA A 141 -1.77 13.77 1.26
N LEU A 142 -2.63 13.16 0.44
CA LEU A 142 -2.47 11.80 -0.09
C LEU A 142 -1.74 11.76 -1.45
N GLY A 143 -1.35 12.91 -2.01
CA GLY A 143 -0.66 13.02 -3.30
C GLY A 143 -1.50 12.59 -4.52
N VAL A 144 -2.82 12.48 -4.37
CA VAL A 144 -3.72 12.06 -5.46
C VAL A 144 -4.08 13.27 -6.31
N THR A 145 -3.31 13.49 -7.38
CA THR A 145 -3.59 14.51 -8.40
C THR A 145 -4.75 14.07 -9.30
N THR A 146 -5.98 14.06 -8.76
CA THR A 146 -7.15 14.11 -9.64
C THR A 146 -7.21 15.52 -10.23
N GLY A 147 -7.31 15.64 -11.55
CA GLY A 147 -7.33 16.92 -12.27
C GLY A 147 -8.65 17.67 -12.13
N TYR A 148 -9.23 17.70 -10.94
CA TYR A 148 -10.54 18.32 -10.67
C TYR A 148 -10.36 19.66 -9.97
N VAL A 149 -10.60 20.75 -10.69
CA VAL A 149 -10.73 22.11 -10.13
C VAL A 149 -12.22 22.40 -9.93
N PRO A 150 -12.74 22.43 -8.68
CA PRO A 150 -14.14 22.77 -8.46
C PRO A 150 -14.35 24.27 -8.69
N GLY A 151 -15.06 24.62 -9.76
CA GLY A 151 -15.45 26.01 -10.05
C GLY A 151 -15.43 26.40 -11.52
N GLU A 152 -14.70 25.68 -12.38
CA GLU A 152 -14.61 26.02 -13.80
C GLU A 152 -15.53 25.13 -14.66
N SER A 153 -16.76 25.59 -14.86
CA SER A 153 -17.71 25.01 -15.82
C SER A 153 -17.37 25.42 -17.26
N ASN A 154 -16.14 25.16 -17.71
CA ASN A 154 -15.79 25.24 -19.12
C ASN A 154 -16.22 23.95 -19.82
N GLY A 155 -17.33 24.03 -20.56
CA GLY A 155 -18.05 22.89 -21.14
C GLY A 155 -17.29 22.14 -22.24
N ARG A 156 -16.31 21.31 -21.83
CA ARG A 156 -15.75 20.23 -22.63
C ARG A 156 -15.79 18.94 -21.81
N GLY A 157 -16.39 17.91 -22.40
CA GLY A 157 -16.69 16.63 -21.72
C GLY A 157 -15.47 16.05 -21.01
N GLY A 158 -15.63 15.79 -19.71
CA GLY A 158 -14.59 15.14 -18.90
C GLY A 158 -14.47 13.65 -19.22
N VAL A 159 -13.37 13.04 -18.78
CA VAL A 159 -13.03 11.63 -19.02
C VAL A 159 -14.08 10.61 -18.54
N PHE A 160 -15.05 11.03 -17.74
CA PHE A 160 -16.18 10.20 -17.29
C PHE A 160 -17.31 10.08 -18.34
N ASP A 161 -17.45 11.08 -19.23
CA ASP A 161 -18.49 11.08 -20.28
C ASP A 161 -18.26 9.96 -21.32
N THR A 162 -16.99 9.62 -21.58
CA THR A 162 -16.60 8.51 -22.46
C THR A 162 -16.77 7.13 -21.84
N LEU A 163 -17.06 7.04 -20.53
CA LEU A 163 -17.17 5.77 -19.78
C LEU A 163 -18.59 5.48 -19.28
N THR A 164 -19.55 6.41 -19.41
CA THR A 164 -20.97 6.19 -19.06
C THR A 164 -21.93 6.59 -20.18
N GLY A 165 -21.44 6.56 -21.42
CA GLY A 165 -22.22 6.28 -22.63
C GLY A 165 -23.51 7.07 -22.83
N ASN A 166 -23.40 8.34 -23.25
CA ASN A 166 -24.45 8.98 -24.04
C ASN A 166 -23.92 9.35 -25.44
N ALA A 167 -23.91 8.37 -26.34
CA ALA A 167 -23.40 8.51 -27.71
C ALA A 167 -24.30 9.34 -28.66
N LEU A 168 -25.23 10.15 -28.13
CA LEU A 168 -26.21 10.90 -28.91
C LEU A 168 -26.41 12.32 -28.35
N SER A 169 -25.76 13.29 -28.99
CA SER A 169 -26.13 14.71 -28.92
C SER A 169 -25.65 15.43 -30.19
N LYS A 170 -26.41 15.17 -31.28
CA LYS A 170 -26.41 15.82 -32.61
C LYS A 170 -25.06 16.08 -33.29
#